data_AF-A0A059LPH3-F1
#
_entry.id   AF-A0A059LPH3-F1
#
_cell.length_a   1.000
_cell.length_b   1.000
_cell.length_c   1.000
_cell.angle_alpha   90.00
_cell.angle_beta   90.00
_cell.angle_gamma   90.00
#
_symmetry.space_group_name_H-M   'P 1'
#
loop_
_entity.id
_entity.type
_entity.pdbx_description
1 polymer ?
#
loop_
_entity_poly.entity_id
_entity_poly.type
_entity_poly.pdbx_seq_one_letter_code
_entity_poly.pdbx_strand_id
1 'polypeptide(L)'
;MLPLALFAVSLAIFHVSEFLMVAKYNRALLSVDSLLVSKEYLVAVVSAVLEYLVEQHLYPELKASSLWIVGLTFLILGQSIRLAALLMLLNPLCLIGYAIVIRLFFKHRVDAEEYILHTIFGEEYDAYAARVPRRVPLLSNW
;
A
#
# COMPACT_ATOMS: atom_id res chain seq x y z
N MET A 1 11.14 32.76 2.12
CA MET A 1 9.96 32.35 1.32
C MET A 1 10.07 30.95 0.72
N LEU A 2 11.17 30.55 0.05
CA LEU A 2 11.31 29.19 -0.49
C LEU A 2 11.08 28.06 0.54
N PRO A 3 11.62 28.11 1.78
CA PRO A 3 11.37 27.06 2.77
C PRO A 3 9.90 26.91 3.15
N LEU A 4 9.19 28.05 3.30
CA LEU A 4 7.75 28.07 3.57
C LEU A 4 6.94 27.48 2.41
N ALA A 5 7.32 27.78 1.17
CA ALA A 5 6.68 27.18 -0.01
C ALA A 5 6.89 25.67 -0.08
N LEU A 6 8.11 25.20 0.19
CA LEU A 6 8.43 23.76 0.24
C LEU A 6 7.66 23.04 1.37
N PHE A 7 7.49 23.70 2.51
CA PHE A 7 6.66 23.20 3.61
C PHE A 7 5.17 23.10 3.22
N ALA A 8 4.60 24.12 2.56
CA ALA A 8 3.21 24.07 2.12
C ALA A 8 2.99 22.97 1.06
N VAL A 9 3.92 22.85 0.10
CA VAL A 9 3.88 21.80 -0.93
C VAL A 9 4.00 20.41 -0.31
N SER A 10 4.87 20.21 0.69
CA SER A 10 5.01 18.91 1.33
C SER A 10 3.76 18.50 2.13
N LEU A 11 3.10 19.42 2.82
CA LEU A 11 1.81 19.17 3.47
C LEU A 11 0.75 18.78 2.45
N ALA A 12 0.68 19.49 1.32
CA ALA A 12 -0.26 19.17 0.25
C ALA A 12 0.00 17.76 -0.32
N ILE A 13 1.25 17.40 -0.60
CA ILE A 13 1.63 16.06 -1.07
C ILE A 13 1.23 15.00 -0.04
N PHE A 14 1.49 15.25 1.25
CA PHE A 14 1.13 14.32 2.32
C PHE A 14 -0.38 14.04 2.34
N HIS A 15 -1.22 15.07 2.41
CA HIS A 15 -2.67 14.89 2.51
C HIS A 15 -3.28 14.31 1.24
N VAL A 16 -2.83 14.77 0.06
CA VAL A 16 -3.32 14.23 -1.22
C VAL A 16 -2.91 12.78 -1.38
N SER A 17 -1.67 12.42 -1.07
CA SER A 17 -1.21 11.03 -1.20
C SER A 17 -1.94 10.08 -0.25
N GLU A 18 -2.23 10.50 0.98
CA GLU A 18 -3.05 9.71 1.92
C GLU A 18 -4.46 9.48 1.37
N PHE A 19 -5.12 10.54 0.93
CA PHE A 19 -6.46 10.46 0.36
C PHE A 19 -6.50 9.56 -0.88
N LEU A 20 -5.51 9.68 -1.78
CA LEU A 20 -5.40 8.83 -2.97
C LEU A 20 -5.15 7.36 -2.63
N MET A 21 -4.36 7.09 -1.59
CA MET A 21 -4.12 5.73 -1.11
C MET A 21 -5.41 5.08 -0.59
N VAL A 22 -6.16 5.78 0.26
CA VAL A 22 -7.45 5.32 0.76
C VAL A 22 -8.44 5.15 -0.40
N ALA A 23 -8.51 6.11 -1.32
CA ALA A 23 -9.40 6.04 -2.49
C ALA A 23 -9.11 4.84 -3.41
N LYS A 24 -7.82 4.46 -3.55
CA LYS A 24 -7.40 3.33 -4.38
C LYS A 24 -7.61 1.99 -3.69
N TYR A 25 -7.21 1.86 -2.43
CA TYR A 25 -7.10 0.57 -1.75
C TYR A 25 -8.24 0.28 -0.77
N ASN A 26 -9.00 1.29 -0.34
CA ASN A 26 -10.09 1.12 0.61
C ASN A 26 -11.26 2.07 0.31
N ARG A 27 -11.80 1.97 -0.90
CA ARG A 27 -12.83 2.88 -1.44
C ARG A 27 -14.12 2.90 -0.63
N ALA A 28 -14.42 1.84 0.12
CA ALA A 28 -15.61 1.73 0.96
C ALA A 28 -15.58 2.65 2.21
N LEU A 29 -14.39 3.12 2.62
CA LEU A 29 -14.19 3.99 3.77
C LEU A 29 -13.79 5.42 3.39
N LEU A 30 -13.95 5.80 2.12
CA LEU A 30 -13.56 7.11 1.63
C LEU A 30 -14.46 8.21 2.23
N SER A 31 -13.89 9.03 3.09
CA SER A 31 -14.51 10.23 3.68
C SER A 31 -13.59 11.44 3.52
N VAL A 32 -14.11 12.64 3.74
CA VAL A 32 -13.29 13.86 3.91
C VAL A 32 -12.35 13.70 5.11
N ASP A 33 -12.72 12.89 6.10
CA ASP A 33 -11.87 12.56 7.26
C ASP A 33 -10.59 11.82 6.86
N SER A 34 -10.59 11.12 5.71
CA SER A 34 -9.40 10.48 5.14
C SER A 34 -8.32 11.48 4.71
N LEU A 35 -8.64 12.78 4.66
CA LEU A 35 -7.67 13.85 4.46
C LEU A 35 -6.81 14.09 5.72
N LEU A 36 -7.21 13.57 6.89
CA LEU A 36 -6.51 13.75 8.18
C LEU A 36 -6.30 15.21 8.60
N VAL A 37 -7.23 16.10 8.24
CA VAL A 37 -7.19 17.52 8.63
C VAL A 37 -8.14 17.76 9.80
N SER A 38 -7.57 17.82 11.02
CA SER A 38 -8.32 18.14 12.24
C SER A 38 -8.27 19.64 12.59
N LYS A 39 -9.09 20.07 13.55
CA LYS A 39 -9.08 21.46 14.05
C LYS A 39 -7.76 21.78 14.76
N GLU A 40 -7.28 20.86 15.58
CA GLU A 40 -6.03 20.97 16.35
C GLU A 40 -4.84 21.03 15.41
N TYR A 41 -4.85 20.20 14.36
CA TYR A 41 -3.87 20.26 13.29
C TYR A 41 -3.85 21.63 12.60
N LEU A 42 -5.01 22.18 12.25
CA LEU A 42 -5.10 23.50 11.60
C LEU A 42 -4.51 24.60 12.49
N VAL A 43 -4.81 24.56 13.80
CA VAL A 43 -4.23 25.51 14.77
C VAL A 43 -2.71 25.41 14.80
N ALA A 44 -2.15 24.19 14.84
CA ALA A 44 -0.70 23.98 14.84
C ALA A 44 -0.02 24.45 13.54
N VAL A 45 -0.64 24.21 12.38
CA VAL A 45 -0.10 24.69 11.08
C VAL A 45 -0.13 26.21 11.01
N VAL A 46 -1.25 26.83 11.41
CA VAL A 46 -1.37 28.29 11.44
C VAL A 46 -0.37 28.90 12.41
N SER A 47 -0.19 28.32 13.60
CA SER A 47 0.80 28.81 14.57
C SER A 47 2.22 28.70 14.02
N ALA A 48 2.60 27.59 13.39
CA ALA A 48 3.92 27.38 12.81
C ALA A 48 4.20 28.35 11.64
N VAL A 49 3.20 28.62 10.80
CA VAL A 49 3.32 29.60 9.71
C VAL A 49 3.48 31.01 10.26
N LEU A 50 2.70 31.39 11.27
CA LEU A 50 2.81 32.70 11.92
C LEU A 50 4.17 32.88 12.59
N GLU A 51 4.64 31.87 13.34
CA GLU A 51 5.98 31.86 13.94
C GLU A 51 7.06 32.08 12.89
N TYR A 52 7.02 31.32 11.79
CA TYR A 52 7.97 31.49 10.69
C TYR A 52 7.92 32.90 10.08
N LEU A 53 6.74 33.49 9.87
CA LEU A 53 6.60 34.84 9.31
C LEU A 53 7.13 35.92 10.24
N VAL A 54 6.85 35.81 11.55
CA VAL A 54 7.35 36.72 12.57
C VAL A 54 8.87 36.63 12.67
N GLU A 55 9.43 35.42 12.74
CA GLU A 55 10.89 35.21 12.79
C GLU A 55 11.57 35.68 11.51
N GLN A 56 10.95 35.51 10.34
CA GLN A 56 11.52 36.02 9.08
C GLN A 56 11.57 37.55 9.07
N HIS A 57 10.65 38.24 9.75
CA HIS A 57 10.66 39.70 9.86
C HIS A 57 11.67 40.21 10.89
N LEU A 58 11.80 39.53 12.04
CA LEU A 58 12.67 39.96 13.15
C LEU A 58 14.11 39.46 13.00
N TYR A 59 14.32 38.24 12.51
CA TYR A 59 15.60 37.53 12.48
C TYR A 59 15.86 36.85 11.11
N PRO A 60 16.00 37.62 10.02
CA PRO A 60 16.15 37.06 8.68
C PRO A 60 17.41 36.20 8.51
N GLU A 61 18.49 36.49 9.25
CA GLU A 61 19.75 35.75 9.13
C GLU A 61 19.64 34.28 9.59
N LEU A 62 18.85 34.01 10.64
CA LEU A 62 18.62 32.64 11.11
C LEU A 62 17.91 31.80 10.04
N LYS A 63 16.96 32.41 9.31
CA LYS A 63 16.21 31.77 8.23
C LYS A 63 16.98 31.70 6.91
N ALA A 64 18.07 32.44 6.75
CA ALA A 64 18.98 32.36 5.60
C ALA A 64 19.95 31.17 5.69
N SER A 65 20.12 30.58 6.88
CA SER A 65 20.97 29.40 7.08
C SER A 65 20.44 28.15 6.34
N SER A 66 21.34 27.22 6.00
CA SER A 66 21.00 25.97 5.31
C SER A 66 20.33 24.90 6.19
N LEU A 67 19.96 25.22 7.44
CA LEU A 67 19.37 24.26 8.37
C LEU A 67 18.04 23.67 7.87
N TRP A 68 17.29 24.39 7.04
CA TRP A 68 16.06 23.89 6.43
C TRP A 68 16.27 22.66 5.53
N ILE A 69 17.49 22.45 5.00
CA ILE A 69 17.84 21.27 4.17
C ILE A 69 17.80 20.00 5.02
N VAL A 70 18.23 20.08 6.28
CA VAL A 70 18.14 18.96 7.23
C VAL A 70 16.69 18.58 7.44
N GLY A 71 15.82 19.57 7.70
CA GLY A 71 14.38 19.37 7.82
C GLY A 71 13.75 18.76 6.57
N LEU A 72 14.12 19.26 5.38
CA LEU A 72 13.65 18.71 4.10
C LEU A 72 14.06 17.24 3.91
N THR A 73 15.29 16.89 4.33
CA THR A 73 15.81 15.53 4.23
C THR A 73 15.01 14.57 5.11
N PHE A 74 14.76 14.92 6.37
CA PHE A 74 13.90 14.15 7.27
C PHE A 74 12.48 14.02 6.74
N LEU A 75 11.94 15.08 6.14
CA LEU A 75 10.60 15.08 5.57
C LEU A 75 10.47 14.12 4.37
N ILE A 76 11.46 14.08 3.47
CA ILE A 76 11.46 13.17 2.32
C ILE A 76 11.61 11.71 2.79
N LEU A 77 12.51 11.46 3.74
CA LEU A 77 12.70 10.14 4.35
C LEU A 77 11.41 9.66 5.03
N GLY A 78 10.78 10.51 5.84
CA GLY A 78 9.53 10.17 6.53
C GLY A 78 8.38 9.87 5.56
N GLN A 79 8.22 10.64 4.49
CA GLN A 79 7.21 10.37 3.47
C GLN A 79 7.47 9.05 2.74
N SER A 80 8.73 8.74 2.43
CA SER A 80 9.12 7.48 1.79
C SER A 80 8.78 6.27 2.67
N ILE A 81 9.12 6.34 3.96
CA ILE A 81 8.83 5.27 4.92
C ILE A 81 7.32 5.06 5.06
N ARG A 82 6.53 6.14 5.17
CA ARG A 82 5.07 6.04 5.25
C ARG A 82 4.49 5.35 4.02
N LEU A 83 4.92 5.76 2.83
CA LEU A 83 4.46 5.17 1.57
C LEU A 83 4.80 3.67 1.51
N ALA A 84 6.01 3.31 1.90
CA ALA A 84 6.45 1.91 1.95
C ALA A 84 5.61 1.08 2.94
N ALA A 85 5.32 1.61 4.13
CA ALA A 85 4.49 0.93 5.13
C ALA A 85 3.06 0.68 4.62
N LEU A 86 2.43 1.66 3.97
CA LEU A 86 1.12 1.52 3.34
C LEU A 86 1.12 0.42 2.27
N LEU A 87 2.18 0.35 1.46
CA LEU A 87 2.33 -0.68 0.42
C LEU A 87 2.63 -2.07 1.00
N MET A 88 3.40 -2.16 2.09
CA MET A 88 3.68 -3.43 2.76
C MET A 88 2.44 -3.99 3.47
N LEU A 89 1.59 -3.13 4.03
CA LEU A 89 0.33 -3.53 4.65
C LEU A 89 -0.60 -4.24 3.65
N LEU A 90 -0.46 -3.97 2.35
CA LEU A 90 -1.06 -4.72 1.26
C LEU A 90 -0.46 -6.13 1.08
N ASN A 91 -0.17 -6.83 2.18
CA ASN A 91 0.44 -8.14 2.37
C ASN A 91 0.77 -8.94 1.07
N PRO A 92 1.67 -8.45 0.20
CA PRO A 92 1.77 -8.97 -1.16
C PRO A 92 2.57 -10.28 -1.15
N LEU A 93 3.52 -10.38 -0.23
CA LEU A 93 4.27 -11.61 0.06
C LEU A 93 3.37 -12.70 0.62
N CYS A 94 2.47 -12.36 1.54
CA CYS A 94 1.48 -13.31 2.04
C CYS A 94 0.52 -13.75 0.94
N LEU A 95 0.08 -12.85 0.07
CA LEU A 95 -0.79 -13.19 -1.06
C LEU A 95 -0.11 -14.19 -2.01
N ILE A 96 1.15 -13.95 -2.38
CA ILE A 96 1.94 -14.86 -3.22
C ILE A 96 2.18 -16.19 -2.49
N GLY A 97 2.55 -16.13 -1.21
CA GLY A 97 2.76 -17.32 -0.38
C GLY A 97 1.49 -18.18 -0.27
N TYR A 98 0.35 -17.58 0.00
CA TYR A 98 -0.95 -18.27 0.02
C TYR A 98 -1.28 -18.89 -1.35
N ALA A 99 -1.06 -18.16 -2.44
CA ALA A 99 -1.29 -18.69 -3.79
C ALA A 99 -0.40 -19.91 -4.10
N ILE A 100 0.86 -19.93 -3.63
CA ILE A 100 1.76 -21.08 -3.79
C ILE A 100 1.28 -22.25 -2.93
N VAL A 101 1.03 -22.03 -1.64
CA VAL A 101 0.61 -23.09 -0.70
C VAL A 101 -0.69 -23.73 -1.16
N ILE A 102 -1.68 -22.94 -1.57
CA ILE A 102 -2.97 -23.45 -2.03
C ILE A 102 -2.81 -24.28 -3.32
N ARG A 103 -1.94 -23.87 -4.23
CA ARG A 103 -1.65 -24.62 -5.47
C ARG A 103 -0.99 -25.96 -5.15
N LEU A 104 -0.01 -25.98 -4.25
CA LEU A 104 0.69 -27.20 -3.85
C LEU A 104 -0.26 -28.17 -3.13
N PHE A 105 -1.11 -27.66 -2.23
CA PHE A 105 -2.10 -28.46 -1.51
C PHE A 105 -3.11 -29.11 -2.47
N PHE A 106 -3.71 -28.34 -3.38
CA PHE A 106 -4.67 -28.88 -4.33
C PHE A 106 -4.03 -29.81 -5.35
N LYS A 107 -2.78 -29.56 -5.79
CA LYS A 107 -2.06 -30.49 -6.66
C LYS A 107 -1.92 -31.86 -5.99
N HIS A 108 -1.36 -31.89 -4.79
CA HIS A 108 -1.13 -33.13 -4.06
C HIS A 108 -2.43 -33.91 -3.82
N ARG A 109 -3.52 -33.21 -3.47
CA ARG A 109 -4.79 -33.87 -3.18
C ARG A 109 -5.51 -34.39 -4.42
N VAL A 110 -5.53 -33.60 -5.50
CA VAL A 110 -6.21 -34.00 -6.75
C VAL A 110 -5.49 -35.19 -7.40
N ASP A 111 -4.16 -35.20 -7.42
CA ASP A 111 -3.39 -36.31 -8.01
C ASP A 111 -3.65 -37.63 -7.24
N ALA A 112 -3.78 -37.56 -5.90
CA ALA A 112 -4.14 -38.71 -5.09
C ALA A 112 -5.59 -39.18 -5.32
N GLU A 113 -6.54 -38.25 -5.45
CA GLU A 113 -7.94 -38.57 -5.76
C GLU A 113 -8.08 -39.20 -7.17
N GLU A 114 -7.37 -38.68 -8.18
CA GLU A 114 -7.37 -39.23 -9.54
C GLU A 114 -6.81 -40.65 -9.59
N TYR A 115 -5.75 -40.94 -8.85
CA TYR A 115 -5.20 -42.29 -8.73
C TYR A 115 -6.23 -43.28 -8.17
N ILE A 116 -6.94 -42.88 -7.11
CA ILE A 116 -7.98 -43.71 -6.50
C ILE A 116 -9.15 -43.91 -7.48
N LEU A 117 -9.58 -42.85 -8.16
CA LEU A 117 -10.71 -42.91 -9.11
C LEU A 117 -10.39 -43.81 -10.31
N HIS A 118 -9.18 -43.74 -10.86
CA HIS A 118 -8.74 -44.66 -11.91
C HIS A 118 -8.66 -46.11 -11.40
N THR A 119 -8.29 -46.31 -10.13
CA THR A 119 -8.26 -47.67 -9.54
C THR A 119 -9.66 -48.26 -9.36
N ILE A 120 -10.65 -47.44 -9.00
CA ILE A 120 -12.03 -47.89 -8.74
C ILE A 120 -12.85 -48.03 -10.03
N PHE A 121 -12.72 -47.07 -10.95
CA PHE A 121 -13.59 -46.95 -12.13
C PHE A 121 -12.89 -47.25 -13.46
N GLY A 122 -11.55 -47.36 -13.49
CA GLY A 122 -10.79 -47.74 -14.68
C GLY A 122 -11.10 -46.88 -15.91
N GLU A 123 -11.38 -47.54 -17.04
CA GLU A 123 -11.60 -46.87 -18.33
C GLU A 123 -12.80 -45.91 -18.36
N GLU A 124 -13.82 -46.11 -17.51
CA GLU A 124 -14.94 -45.16 -17.41
C GLU A 124 -14.48 -43.79 -16.90
N TYR A 125 -13.51 -43.78 -15.99
CA TYR A 125 -12.94 -42.55 -15.47
C TYR A 125 -12.05 -41.86 -16.51
N ASP A 126 -11.27 -42.61 -17.28
CA ASP A 126 -10.44 -42.05 -18.35
C ASP A 126 -11.30 -41.39 -19.44
N ALA A 127 -12.40 -42.03 -19.82
CA ALA A 127 -13.37 -41.48 -20.76
C ALA A 127 -14.04 -40.20 -20.22
N TYR A 128 -14.25 -40.12 -18.90
CA TYR A 128 -14.76 -38.92 -18.23
C TYR A 128 -13.71 -37.80 -18.16
N ALA A 129 -12.48 -38.11 -17.75
CA ALA A 129 -11.38 -37.17 -17.62
C ALA A 129 -10.99 -36.54 -18.97
N ALA A 130 -11.15 -37.29 -20.08
CA ALA A 130 -10.98 -36.77 -21.44
C ALA A 130 -12.03 -35.73 -21.84
N ARG A 131 -13.23 -35.75 -21.23
CA ARG A 131 -14.33 -34.82 -21.53
C ARG A 131 -14.37 -33.61 -20.60
N VAL A 132 -13.94 -33.76 -19.35
CA VAL A 132 -14.10 -32.73 -18.32
C VAL A 132 -12.73 -32.28 -17.79
N PRO A 133 -12.23 -31.10 -18.21
CA PRO A 133 -10.96 -30.58 -17.72
C PRO A 133 -11.07 -30.11 -16.26
N ARG A 134 -9.94 -30.11 -15.55
CA ARG A 134 -9.88 -29.58 -14.18
C ARG A 134 -10.13 -28.08 -14.19
N ARG A 135 -10.99 -27.60 -13.28
CA ARG A 135 -11.33 -26.16 -13.16
C ARG A 135 -10.42 -25.39 -12.20
N VAL A 136 -9.50 -26.08 -11.52
CA VAL A 136 -8.55 -25.44 -10.61
C VAL A 136 -7.48 -24.72 -11.44
N PRO A 137 -7.34 -23.38 -11.33
CA PRO A 137 -6.35 -22.65 -12.10
C PRO A 137 -4.93 -23.16 -11.83
N LEU A 138 -4.11 -23.27 -12.88
CA LEU A 138 -2.67 -23.57 -12.82
C LEU A 138 -2.27 -25.02 -12.43
N LEU A 139 -3.20 -25.97 -12.44
CA LEU A 139 -2.88 -27.40 -12.49
C LEU A 139 -2.81 -27.83 -13.97
N SER A 140 -1.79 -28.60 -14.37
CA SER A 140 -1.77 -29.15 -15.72
C SER A 140 -2.88 -30.21 -15.82
N ASN A 141 -3.59 -30.19 -16.94
CA ASN A 141 -4.37 -31.34 -17.33
C ASN A 141 -3.36 -32.30 -17.94
N TRP A 142 -3.04 -33.38 -17.21
CA TRP A 142 -2.06 -34.41 -17.54
C TRP A 142 -0.59 -34.01 -17.30
#